data_AF-A0A4P7KV36-F1
#
_entry.id   AF-A0A4P7KV36-F1
#
_cell.length_a   1.000
_cell.length_b   1.000
_cell.length_c   1.000
_cell.angle_alpha   90.00
_cell.angle_beta   90.00
_cell.angle_gamma   90.00
#
_symmetry.space_group_name_H-M   'P 1'
#
loop_
_entity.id
_entity.type
_entity.pdbx_description
1 polymer ?
#
loop_
_entity_poly.entity_id
_entity_poly.type
_entity_poly.pdbx_seq_one_letter_code
_entity_poly.pdbx_strand_id
1 'polypeptide(L)'
;MRIFITGSTGLIGSRLVQQLVIHSHTITVLSRSCQKVYTLFGRHVDCLTNLNEIDNLDGFDAIINLAGEPIANKPWTKEQKIILCESRWKMTERLSQLIKASKKPAKTFISGSAVGYYGDQGQTVVTESDMPHAEFTNQLCKKWESLALQAESDKTRVCLLRTGVVLAKEGGVLRKLLPIFKAGLGGPIGKGKQYIP
;
A
#
# COMPACT_ATOMS: atom_id res chain seq x y z
N MET A 1 14.74 -5.10 14.46
CA MET A 1 14.66 -3.89 13.61
C MET A 1 13.56 -2.99 14.13
N ARG A 2 13.72 -1.67 14.01
CA ARG A 2 12.68 -0.67 14.21
C ARG A 2 12.06 -0.32 12.86
N ILE A 3 10.77 -0.55 12.71
CA ILE A 3 10.06 -0.44 11.42
C ILE A 3 8.93 0.57 11.54
N PHE A 4 8.92 1.56 10.66
CA PHE A 4 7.82 2.52 10.53
C PHE A 4 6.86 2.07 9.42
N ILE A 5 5.56 1.98 9.72
CA ILE A 5 4.56 1.45 8.78
C ILE A 5 3.36 2.39 8.66
N THR A 6 2.97 2.73 7.43
CA THR A 6 1.70 3.42 7.14
C THR A 6 0.68 2.42 6.58
N GLY A 7 -0.62 2.73 6.72
CA GLY A 7 -1.67 1.83 6.23
C GLY A 7 -1.84 0.54 7.06
N SER A 8 -1.25 0.50 8.25
CA SER A 8 -1.19 -0.67 9.13
C SER A 8 -2.55 -1.17 9.62
N THR A 9 -3.58 -0.34 9.66
CA THR A 9 -4.94 -0.77 10.04
C THR A 9 -5.75 -1.34 8.87
N GLY A 10 -5.15 -1.40 7.68
CA GLY A 10 -5.75 -1.99 6.48
C GLY A 10 -5.58 -3.51 6.42
N LEU A 11 -6.11 -4.11 5.34
CA LEU A 11 -6.14 -5.57 5.15
C LEU A 11 -4.75 -6.19 5.18
N ILE A 12 -3.84 -5.70 4.33
CA ILE A 12 -2.46 -6.20 4.24
C ILE A 12 -1.64 -5.76 5.47
N GLY A 13 -1.73 -4.46 5.81
CA GLY A 13 -0.93 -3.87 6.88
C GLY A 13 -1.15 -4.52 8.24
N SER A 14 -2.38 -4.89 8.58
CA SER A 14 -2.68 -5.49 9.89
C SER A 14 -2.05 -6.87 10.04
N ARG A 15 -2.11 -7.69 9.00
CA ARG A 15 -1.47 -9.00 8.99
C ARG A 15 0.05 -8.88 9.01
N LEU A 16 0.61 -7.92 8.26
CA LEU A 16 2.03 -7.64 8.25
C LEU A 16 2.55 -7.25 9.63
N VAL A 17 1.89 -6.30 10.32
CA VAL A 17 2.28 -5.88 11.67
C VAL A 17 2.30 -7.06 12.63
N GLN A 18 1.25 -7.89 12.63
CA GLN A 18 1.19 -9.07 13.50
C GLN A 18 2.37 -10.03 13.26
N GLN A 19 2.74 -10.28 12.01
CA GLN A 19 3.89 -11.14 11.70
C GLN A 19 5.21 -10.51 12.15
N LEU A 20 5.42 -9.22 11.88
CA LEU A 20 6.65 -8.55 12.27
C LEU A 20 6.82 -8.48 13.81
N VAL A 21 5.73 -8.31 14.55
CA VAL A 21 5.73 -8.39 16.01
C VAL A 21 6.13 -9.78 16.50
N ILE A 22 5.59 -10.85 15.90
CA ILE A 22 5.95 -12.24 16.23
C ILE A 22 7.45 -12.47 16.00
N HIS A 23 8.02 -11.84 14.96
CA HIS A 23 9.45 -11.85 14.68
C HIS A 23 10.27 -10.86 15.53
N SER A 24 9.71 -10.36 16.65
CA SER A 24 10.38 -9.49 17.62
C SER A 24 10.93 -8.19 17.01
N HIS A 25 10.21 -7.61 16.05
CA HIS A 25 10.50 -6.27 15.55
C HIS A 25 9.74 -5.21 16.34
N THR A 26 10.36 -4.03 16.49
CA THR A 26 9.72 -2.87 17.12
C THR A 26 8.98 -2.10 16.04
N ILE A 27 7.66 -1.94 16.20
CA ILE A 27 6.81 -1.36 15.16
C ILE A 27 6.26 -0.02 15.62
N THR A 28 6.43 1.00 14.78
CA THR A 28 5.71 2.27 14.90
C THR A 28 4.77 2.40 13.72
N VAL A 29 3.49 2.66 13.97
CA VAL A 29 2.48 2.79 12.91
C VAL A 29 1.94 4.21 12.81
N LEU A 30 1.72 4.66 11.57
CA LEU A 30 0.98 5.89 11.30
C LEU A 30 -0.51 5.58 11.18
N SER A 31 -1.32 6.13 12.08
CA SER A 31 -2.77 5.96 12.08
C SER A 31 -3.48 7.19 12.63
N ARG A 32 -4.58 7.58 11.96
CA ARG A 32 -5.48 8.63 12.44
C ARG A 32 -6.11 8.34 13.81
N SER A 33 -6.07 7.08 14.27
CA SER A 33 -6.59 6.66 15.58
C SER A 33 -5.62 5.68 16.24
N CYS A 34 -4.95 6.12 17.30
CA CYS A 34 -4.10 5.25 18.11
C CYS A 34 -4.90 4.27 18.96
N GLN A 35 -6.12 4.65 19.37
CA GLN A 35 -7.01 3.71 20.05
C GLN A 35 -7.28 2.47 19.19
N LYS A 36 -7.56 2.66 17.89
CA LYS A 36 -7.74 1.54 16.95
C LYS A 36 -6.48 0.69 16.81
N VAL A 37 -5.30 1.31 16.80
CA VAL A 37 -4.00 0.61 16.77
C VAL A 37 -3.84 -0.28 17.99
N TYR A 38 -4.07 0.26 19.18
CA TYR A 38 -3.92 -0.50 20.43
C TYR A 38 -4.97 -1.60 20.58
N THR A 39 -6.18 -1.43 20.04
CA THR A 39 -7.16 -2.52 19.96
C THR A 39 -6.71 -3.65 19.03
N LEU A 40 -6.10 -3.32 17.88
CA LEU A 40 -5.71 -4.32 16.88
C LEU A 40 -4.40 -5.04 17.22
N PHE A 41 -3.44 -4.32 17.80
CA PHE A 41 -2.08 -4.80 17.99
C PHE A 41 -1.62 -4.76 19.45
N GLY A 42 -2.40 -4.23 20.38
CA GLY A 42 -1.95 -4.02 21.76
C GLY A 42 -1.03 -2.81 21.91
N ARG A 43 -0.60 -2.55 23.15
CA ARG A 43 0.23 -1.37 23.50
C ARG A 43 1.73 -1.55 23.25
N HIS A 44 2.17 -2.71 22.73
CA HIS A 44 3.56 -2.94 22.36
C HIS A 44 3.90 -2.43 20.95
N VAL A 45 2.91 -1.91 20.21
CA VAL A 45 3.09 -1.21 18.94
C VAL A 45 2.93 0.27 19.19
N ASP A 46 3.94 1.06 18.84
CA ASP A 46 3.90 2.52 18.96
C ASP A 46 2.97 3.11 17.89
N CYS A 47 2.29 4.20 18.23
CA CYS A 47 1.40 4.89 17.32
C CYS A 47 1.77 6.36 17.16
N LEU A 48 1.81 6.78 15.90
CA LEU A 48 1.92 8.17 15.49
C LEU A 48 0.65 8.59 14.74
N THR A 49 0.14 9.79 15.02
CA THR A 49 -1.14 10.26 14.44
C THR A 49 -0.97 11.04 13.14
N ASN A 50 0.13 11.78 12.99
CA ASN A 50 0.43 12.60 11.83
C ASN A 50 1.95 12.75 11.63
N LEU A 51 2.35 13.29 10.48
CA LEU A 51 3.76 13.53 10.11
C LEU A 51 4.11 15.02 10.08
N ASN A 52 3.25 15.90 10.61
CA ASN A 52 3.40 17.35 10.45
C ASN A 52 4.51 17.90 11.35
N GLU A 53 4.66 17.34 12.56
CA GLU A 53 5.64 17.75 13.57
C GLU A 53 6.96 16.98 13.47
N ILE A 54 7.14 16.21 12.39
CA ILE A 54 8.32 15.38 12.19
C ILE A 54 9.13 15.96 11.03
N ASP A 55 10.43 16.17 11.27
CA ASP A 55 11.34 16.70 10.24
C ASP A 55 12.16 15.61 9.55
N ASN A 56 12.28 14.42 10.15
CA ASN A 56 13.03 13.29 9.62
C ASN A 56 12.51 11.95 10.18
N LEU A 57 12.97 10.84 9.61
CA LEU A 57 12.66 9.48 10.06
C LEU A 57 13.92 8.76 10.56
N ASP A 58 14.84 9.49 11.20
CA ASP A 58 16.02 8.90 11.82
C ASP A 58 15.62 7.88 12.90
N GLY A 59 16.40 6.81 13.03
CA GLY A 59 16.20 5.78 14.06
C GLY A 59 15.27 4.63 13.66
N PHE A 60 14.73 4.63 12.43
CA PHE A 60 14.10 3.47 11.81
C PHE A 60 15.08 2.73 10.89
N ASP A 61 15.04 1.40 10.92
CA ASP A 61 15.83 0.56 10.02
C ASP A 61 15.15 0.39 8.66
N ALA A 62 13.81 0.36 8.66
CA ALA A 62 12.99 0.19 7.47
C ALA A 62 11.69 1.02 7.56
N ILE A 63 11.22 1.48 6.41
CA ILE A 63 9.95 2.18 6.25
C ILE A 63 9.08 1.41 5.26
N ILE A 64 7.80 1.20 5.59
CA ILE A 64 6.85 0.49 4.75
C ILE A 64 5.60 1.35 4.54
N ASN A 65 5.29 1.69 3.29
CA ASN A 65 4.13 2.50 2.95
C ASN A 65 3.03 1.66 2.31
N LEU A 66 1.96 1.37 3.06
CA LEU A 66 0.77 0.68 2.56
C LEU A 66 -0.49 1.56 2.61
N ALA A 67 -0.32 2.87 2.87
CA ALA A 67 -1.43 3.79 2.95
C ALA A 67 -2.06 4.05 1.56
N GLY A 68 -3.38 4.09 1.53
CA GLY A 68 -4.14 4.47 0.35
C GLY A 68 -5.63 4.19 0.53
N GLU A 69 -6.47 4.99 -0.14
CA GLU A 69 -7.91 4.75 -0.16
C GLU A 69 -8.23 3.43 -0.90
N PRO A 70 -9.12 2.57 -0.38
CA PRO A 70 -9.49 1.32 -1.05
C PRO A 70 -10.10 1.55 -2.43
N ILE A 71 -9.61 0.82 -3.43
CA ILE A 71 -10.01 0.96 -4.84
C ILE A 71 -11.41 0.38 -5.11
N ALA A 72 -11.75 -0.74 -4.46
CA ALA A 72 -12.94 -1.53 -4.75
C ALA A 72 -14.21 -1.08 -4.01
N ASN A 73 -14.20 0.05 -3.30
CA ASN A 73 -15.31 0.47 -2.44
C ASN A 73 -16.30 1.44 -3.06
N LYS A 74 -15.90 2.21 -4.07
CA LYS A 74 -16.71 3.27 -4.66
C LYS A 74 -16.57 3.26 -6.19
N PRO A 75 -17.62 3.65 -6.94
CA PRO A 75 -17.50 3.91 -8.37
C PRO A 75 -16.41 4.96 -8.65
N TRP A 76 -15.72 4.84 -9.79
CA TRP A 76 -14.63 5.74 -10.14
C TRP A 76 -15.12 7.02 -10.81
N THR A 77 -15.83 7.85 -10.03
CA THR A 77 -16.14 9.22 -10.42
C THR A 77 -14.86 10.07 -10.49
N LYS A 78 -14.94 11.28 -11.05
CA LYS A 78 -13.80 12.20 -11.12
C LYS A 78 -13.25 12.51 -9.72
N GLU A 79 -14.14 12.73 -8.76
CA GLU A 79 -13.84 13.03 -7.37
C GLU A 79 -13.17 11.83 -6.70
N GLN A 80 -13.67 10.62 -6.92
CA GLN A 80 -13.07 9.41 -6.35
C GLN A 80 -11.67 9.17 -6.92
N LYS A 81 -11.45 9.43 -8.22
CA LYS A 81 -10.11 9.35 -8.82
C LYS A 81 -9.12 10.32 -8.16
N ILE A 82 -9.55 11.55 -7.87
CA ILE A 82 -8.72 12.52 -7.13
C ILE A 82 -8.38 11.98 -5.74
N ILE A 83 -9.35 11.44 -4.99
CA ILE A 83 -9.10 10.86 -3.67
C ILE A 83 -8.11 9.68 -3.74
N LEU A 84 -8.24 8.81 -4.76
CA LEU A 84 -7.34 7.67 -4.97
C LEU A 84 -5.90 8.14 -5.21
N CYS A 85 -5.73 9.18 -6.02
CA CYS A 85 -4.45 9.83 -6.29
C CYS A 85 -3.86 10.48 -5.03
N GLU A 86 -4.59 11.41 -4.43
CA GLU A 86 -4.12 12.23 -3.29
C GLU A 86 -3.77 11.38 -2.07
N SER A 87 -4.58 10.36 -1.76
CA SER A 87 -4.35 9.46 -0.61
C SER A 87 -3.04 8.67 -0.72
N ARG A 88 -2.52 8.47 -1.94
CA ARG A 88 -1.26 7.74 -2.21
C ARG A 88 -0.11 8.69 -2.44
N TRP A 89 -0.30 9.69 -3.30
CA TRP A 89 0.74 10.62 -3.71
C TRP A 89 1.24 11.47 -2.54
N LYS A 90 0.34 12.13 -1.79
CA LYS A 90 0.75 13.01 -0.68
C LYS A 90 1.52 12.26 0.41
N MET A 91 1.02 11.07 0.79
CA MET A 91 1.69 10.27 1.82
C MET A 91 3.06 9.81 1.34
N THR A 92 3.16 9.32 0.11
CA THR A 92 4.43 8.83 -0.44
C THR A 92 5.44 9.94 -0.62
N GLU A 93 5.02 11.09 -1.16
CA GLU A 93 5.85 12.28 -1.30
C GLU A 93 6.39 12.75 0.06
N ARG A 94 5.52 12.84 1.08
CA ARG A 94 5.94 13.23 2.43
C ARG A 94 6.95 12.26 3.02
N LEU A 95 6.75 10.95 2.86
CA LEU A 95 7.71 9.95 3.33
C LEU A 95 9.06 10.09 2.62
N SER A 96 9.07 10.25 1.30
CA SER A 96 10.30 10.45 0.53
C SER A 96 11.06 11.71 0.95
N GLN A 97 10.35 12.80 1.22
CA GLN A 97 10.94 14.03 1.76
C GLN A 97 11.57 13.82 3.14
N LEU A 98 10.87 13.15 4.06
CA LEU A 98 11.37 12.86 5.40
C LEU A 98 12.59 11.93 5.38
N ILE A 99 12.58 10.92 4.51
CA ILE A 99 13.73 10.03 4.31
C ILE A 99 14.93 10.84 3.82
N LYS A 100 14.75 11.73 2.84
CA LYS A 100 15.82 12.59 2.33
C LYS A 100 16.35 13.58 3.37
N ALA A 101 15.49 14.09 4.25
CA ALA A 101 15.87 15.00 5.32
C ALA A 101 16.58 14.30 6.50
N SER A 102 16.58 12.97 6.53
CA SER A 102 17.17 12.16 7.59
C SER A 102 18.70 12.14 7.50
N LYS A 103 19.39 12.32 8.64
CA LYS A 103 20.86 12.24 8.69
C LYS A 103 21.34 10.79 8.62
N LYS A 104 20.56 9.89 9.25
CA LYS A 104 20.72 8.44 9.29
C LYS A 104 19.41 7.79 8.80
N PRO A 105 19.10 7.90 7.49
CA PRO A 105 17.87 7.37 6.94
C PRO A 105 17.78 5.85 7.10
N ALA A 106 16.56 5.33 7.06
CA ALA A 106 16.30 3.90 6.99
C ALA A 106 16.99 3.29 5.76
N LYS A 107 17.58 2.10 5.93
CA LYS A 107 18.31 1.42 4.85
C LYS A 107 17.40 0.95 3.71
N THR A 108 16.11 0.79 4.00
CA THR A 108 15.14 0.31 3.01
C THR A 108 13.81 1.02 3.16
N PHE A 109 13.29 1.50 2.03
CA PHE A 109 11.94 1.99 1.88
C PHE A 109 11.14 1.07 0.96
N ILE A 110 10.11 0.42 1.50
CA ILE A 110 9.19 -0.44 0.76
C ILE A 110 7.91 0.34 0.50
N SER A 111 7.61 0.68 -0.75
CA SER A 111 6.37 1.36 -1.10
C SER A 111 5.42 0.38 -1.80
N GLY A 112 4.16 0.36 -1.34
CA GLY A 112 3.07 -0.23 -2.10
C GLY A 112 2.97 0.41 -3.48
N SER A 113 2.58 -0.39 -4.45
CA SER A 113 2.09 -0.04 -5.78
C SER A 113 0.95 -1.01 -6.13
N ALA A 114 0.59 -1.14 -7.39
CA ALA A 114 -0.38 -2.13 -7.84
C ALA A 114 -0.03 -2.65 -9.24
N VAL A 115 -0.51 -3.85 -9.56
CA VAL A 115 -0.51 -4.41 -10.93
C VAL A 115 -1.24 -3.51 -11.94
N GLY A 116 -2.07 -2.57 -11.48
CA GLY A 116 -2.61 -1.49 -12.30
C GLY A 116 -1.54 -0.61 -12.97
N TYR A 117 -0.26 -0.72 -12.59
CA TYR A 117 0.85 -0.17 -13.35
C TYR A 117 0.83 -0.65 -14.81
N TYR A 118 0.62 -1.94 -15.05
CA TYR A 118 0.72 -2.53 -16.38
C TYR A 118 -0.49 -2.23 -17.27
N GLY A 119 -1.62 -1.93 -16.65
CA GLY A 119 -2.91 -1.79 -17.29
C GLY A 119 -3.45 -3.04 -17.98
N ASP A 120 -4.47 -2.88 -18.83
CA ASP A 120 -5.03 -4.02 -19.60
C ASP A 120 -4.04 -4.50 -20.67
N GLN A 121 -3.53 -5.71 -20.47
CA GLN A 121 -2.58 -6.40 -21.34
C GLN A 121 -3.23 -7.57 -22.10
N GLY A 122 -4.56 -7.68 -22.04
CA GLY A 122 -5.32 -8.73 -22.72
C GLY A 122 -4.99 -10.13 -22.21
N GLN A 123 -4.33 -10.94 -23.04
CA GLN A 123 -3.94 -12.33 -22.72
C GLN A 123 -2.42 -12.51 -22.62
N THR A 124 -1.67 -11.42 -22.62
CA THR A 124 -0.21 -11.43 -22.55
C THR A 124 0.27 -11.67 -21.13
N VAL A 125 1.33 -12.48 -20.97
CA VAL A 125 2.02 -12.65 -19.69
C VAL A 125 2.92 -11.42 -19.46
N VAL A 126 2.88 -10.88 -18.24
CA VAL A 126 3.52 -9.62 -17.88
C VAL A 126 4.55 -9.86 -16.77
N THR A 127 5.69 -9.18 -16.88
CA THR A 127 6.84 -9.18 -15.97
C THR A 127 7.14 -7.75 -15.50
N GLU A 128 8.06 -7.60 -14.54
CA GLU A 128 8.47 -6.29 -14.01
C GLU A 128 9.12 -5.37 -15.05
N SER A 129 9.68 -5.94 -16.13
CA SER A 129 10.31 -5.22 -17.23
C SER A 129 9.34 -4.76 -18.33
N ASP A 130 8.09 -5.23 -18.31
CA ASP A 130 7.17 -4.95 -19.40
C ASP A 130 6.60 -3.53 -19.36
N MET A 131 6.40 -2.98 -20.57
CA MET A 131 5.86 -1.65 -20.76
C MET A 131 4.35 -1.60 -20.46
N PRO A 132 3.87 -0.55 -19.81
CA PRO A 132 2.48 -0.47 -19.42
C PRO A 132 1.58 -0.03 -20.58
N HIS A 133 0.30 -0.40 -20.50
CA HIS A 133 -0.76 0.18 -21.30
C HIS A 133 -1.21 1.53 -20.68
N ALA A 134 -1.40 2.54 -21.54
CA ALA A 134 -1.73 3.89 -21.08
C ALA A 134 -3.19 3.99 -20.65
N GLU A 135 -3.41 3.99 -19.34
CA GLU A 135 -4.72 4.21 -18.73
C GLU A 135 -4.61 4.92 -17.37
N PHE A 136 -5.74 5.20 -16.73
CA PHE A 136 -5.78 5.95 -15.47
C PHE A 136 -5.01 5.24 -14.33
N THR A 137 -5.19 3.93 -14.18
CA THR A 137 -4.48 3.06 -13.23
C THR A 137 -2.97 3.10 -13.44
N ASN A 138 -2.52 3.05 -14.70
CA ASN A 138 -1.11 3.22 -15.02
C ASN A 138 -0.61 4.60 -14.59
N GLN A 139 -1.30 5.69 -14.95
CA GLN A 139 -0.89 7.05 -14.57
C GLN A 139 -0.83 7.22 -13.06
N LEU A 140 -1.81 6.67 -12.33
CA LEU A 140 -1.85 6.63 -10.87
C LEU A 140 -0.62 5.94 -10.29
N CYS A 141 -0.32 4.72 -10.74
CA CYS A 141 0.79 3.90 -10.24
C CYS A 141 2.14 4.50 -10.65
N LYS A 142 2.29 4.96 -11.90
CA LYS A 142 3.53 5.57 -12.40
C LYS A 142 3.93 6.79 -11.59
N LYS A 143 2.98 7.70 -11.30
CA LYS A 143 3.26 8.86 -10.44
C LYS A 143 3.52 8.44 -8.99
N TRP A 144 2.80 7.45 -8.48
CA TRP A 144 3.01 6.92 -7.13
C TRP A 144 4.42 6.31 -6.96
N GLU A 145 4.84 5.47 -7.89
CA GLU A 145 6.19 4.86 -7.92
C GLU A 145 7.27 5.92 -8.08
N SER A 146 7.08 6.90 -8.96
CA SER A 146 8.03 8.01 -9.13
C SER A 146 8.23 8.80 -7.83
N LEU A 147 7.17 9.09 -7.08
CA LEU A 147 7.28 9.76 -5.78
C LEU A 147 8.02 8.91 -4.75
N ALA A 148 7.85 7.58 -4.76
CA ALA A 148 8.58 6.69 -3.86
C ALA A 148 10.09 6.63 -4.21
N LEU A 149 10.41 6.55 -5.51
CA LEU A 149 11.78 6.54 -6.02
C LEU A 149 12.53 7.83 -5.70
N GLN A 150 11.84 8.94 -5.42
CA GLN A 150 12.50 10.13 -4.90
C GLN A 150 13.21 9.89 -3.58
N ALA A 151 12.91 8.85 -2.80
CA ALA A 151 13.64 8.54 -1.57
C ALA A 151 14.96 7.78 -1.81
N GLU A 152 15.18 7.28 -3.03
CA GLU A 152 16.34 6.46 -3.38
C GLU A 152 17.64 7.26 -3.30
N SER A 153 18.65 6.65 -2.69
CA SER A 153 20.00 7.21 -2.54
C SER A 153 20.98 6.10 -2.19
N ASP A 154 22.27 6.42 -2.12
CA ASP A 154 23.32 5.48 -1.68
C ASP A 154 23.10 4.93 -0.27
N LYS A 155 22.23 5.57 0.53
CA LYS A 155 21.90 5.16 1.91
C LYS A 155 20.57 4.42 2.03
N THR A 156 19.67 4.60 1.06
CA THR A 156 18.29 4.09 1.12
C THR A 156 17.92 3.39 -0.18
N ARG A 157 17.74 2.08 -0.10
CA ARG A 157 17.19 1.29 -1.20
C ARG A 157 15.67 1.43 -1.24
N VAL A 158 15.10 1.66 -2.43
CA VAL A 158 13.63 1.68 -2.62
C VAL A 158 13.17 0.36 -3.25
N CYS A 159 12.06 -0.19 -2.76
CA CYS A 159 11.43 -1.38 -3.30
C CYS A 159 9.95 -1.11 -3.55
N LEU A 160 9.50 -1.34 -4.78
CA LEU A 160 8.13 -1.08 -5.22
C LEU A 160 7.35 -2.40 -5.29
N LEU A 161 6.21 -2.47 -4.59
CA LEU A 161 5.39 -3.69 -4.51
C LEU A 161 4.13 -3.58 -5.39
N ARG A 162 4.20 -4.03 -6.64
CA ARG A 162 3.04 -4.09 -7.55
C ARG A 162 2.11 -5.24 -7.15
N THR A 163 1.25 -4.97 -6.17
CA THR A 163 0.40 -5.99 -5.56
C THR A 163 -0.83 -6.24 -6.43
N GLY A 164 -1.16 -7.52 -6.64
CA GLY A 164 -2.38 -7.99 -7.28
C GLY A 164 -3.61 -7.94 -6.38
N VAL A 165 -4.66 -8.63 -6.80
CA VAL A 165 -5.87 -8.82 -6.00
C VAL A 165 -5.56 -9.74 -4.82
N VAL A 166 -5.56 -9.14 -3.62
CA VAL A 166 -5.42 -9.88 -2.37
C VAL A 166 -6.75 -10.49 -1.96
N LEU A 167 -6.79 -11.82 -1.88
CA LEU A 167 -7.94 -12.59 -1.43
C LEU A 167 -7.85 -12.87 0.07
N ALA A 168 -8.79 -12.31 0.83
CA ALA A 168 -8.87 -12.51 2.27
C ALA A 168 -10.34 -12.65 2.70
N LYS A 169 -10.60 -13.46 3.74
CA LYS A 169 -11.98 -13.70 4.20
C LYS A 169 -12.56 -12.46 4.90
N GLU A 170 -11.69 -11.67 5.54
CA GLU A 170 -12.04 -10.58 6.44
C GLU A 170 -12.30 -9.26 5.70
N GLY A 171 -11.91 -9.15 4.42
CA GLY A 171 -12.01 -7.91 3.65
C GLY A 171 -11.76 -8.06 2.15
N GLY A 172 -11.57 -6.93 1.47
CA GLY A 172 -11.27 -6.89 0.05
C GLY A 172 -12.42 -7.38 -0.84
N VAL A 173 -12.06 -7.85 -2.04
CA VAL A 173 -13.03 -8.32 -3.04
C VAL A 173 -13.68 -9.63 -2.64
N LEU A 174 -12.92 -10.55 -2.02
CA LEU A 174 -13.42 -11.87 -1.66
C LEU A 174 -14.59 -11.79 -0.67
N ARG A 175 -14.49 -10.93 0.36
CA ARG A 175 -15.60 -10.73 1.31
C ARG A 175 -16.90 -10.25 0.64
N LYS A 176 -16.81 -9.50 -0.46
CA LYS A 176 -17.99 -9.03 -1.22
C LYS A 176 -18.57 -10.11 -2.12
N LEU A 177 -17.71 -10.96 -2.69
CA LEU A 177 -18.13 -12.04 -3.58
C LEU A 177 -18.67 -13.25 -2.80
N LEU A 178 -18.13 -13.53 -1.61
CA LEU A 178 -18.43 -14.75 -0.86
C LEU A 178 -19.93 -15.02 -0.62
N PRO A 179 -20.78 -14.03 -0.25
CA PRO A 179 -22.22 -14.27 -0.07
C PRO A 179 -22.91 -14.72 -1.35
N ILE A 180 -22.57 -14.11 -2.49
CA ILE A 180 -23.16 -14.40 -3.81
C ILE A 180 -22.80 -15.83 -4.23
N PHE A 181 -21.52 -16.20 -4.09
CA PHE A 181 -21.04 -17.54 -4.40
C PHE A 181 -21.63 -18.60 -3.46
N LYS A 182 -21.76 -18.31 -2.16
CA LYS A 182 -22.41 -19.22 -1.21
C LYS A 182 -23.90 -19.44 -1.50
N ALA A 183 -24.57 -18.46 -2.10
CA ALA A 183 -25.96 -18.57 -2.52
C ALA A 183 -26.14 -19.31 -3.87
N GLY A 184 -25.06 -19.82 -4.48
CA GLY A 184 -25.12 -20.47 -5.80
C GLY A 184 -25.32 -19.49 -6.97
N LEU A 185 -25.21 -18.19 -6.73
CA LEU A 185 -25.40 -17.12 -7.73
C LEU A 185 -24.08 -16.64 -8.34
N GLY A 186 -22.98 -17.36 -8.10
CA GLY A 186 -21.67 -17.06 -8.66
C GLY A 186 -21.59 -17.45 -10.14
N GLY A 187 -20.75 -16.75 -10.89
CA GLY A 187 -20.51 -17.03 -12.31
C GLY A 187 -19.35 -16.22 -12.88
N PRO A 188 -18.95 -16.50 -14.13
CA PRO A 188 -17.93 -15.72 -14.81
C PRO A 188 -18.40 -14.28 -15.01
N ILE A 189 -17.49 -13.32 -14.80
CA ILE A 189 -17.76 -11.91 -15.11
C ILE A 189 -17.49 -11.68 -16.60
N GLY A 190 -18.44 -11.13 -17.35
CA GLY A 190 -18.29 -10.90 -18.79
C GLY A 190 -18.03 -12.20 -19.56
N LYS A 191 -16.96 -12.25 -20.34
CA LYS A 191 -16.56 -13.46 -21.11
C LYS A 191 -15.81 -14.50 -20.27
N GLY A 192 -15.38 -14.17 -19.05
CA GLY A 192 -14.64 -15.07 -18.16
C GLY A 192 -13.21 -15.41 -18.60
N LYS A 193 -12.66 -14.69 -19.59
CA LYS A 193 -11.30 -14.91 -20.12
C LYS A 193 -10.28 -13.91 -19.56
N GLN A 194 -10.74 -12.87 -18.87
CA GLN A 194 -9.88 -11.85 -18.31
C GLN A 194 -9.01 -12.44 -17.19
N TYR A 195 -7.75 -12.03 -17.15
CA TYR A 195 -6.92 -12.28 -15.98
C TYR A 195 -7.41 -11.44 -14.80
N ILE A 196 -7.37 -12.03 -13.61
CA ILE A 196 -7.51 -11.29 -12.35
C ILE A 196 -6.08 -11.05 -11.88
N PRO A 197 -5.56 -9.83 -12.03
CA PRO A 197 -4.17 -9.53 -11.73
C PRO A 197 -3.96 -9.40 -10.22
#